data_AF-A0A0C2VBM4-F1
#
_entry.id   AF-A0A0C2VBM4-F1
#
_cell.length_a   1.000
_cell.length_b   1.000
_cell.length_c   1.000
_cell.angle_alpha   90.00
_cell.angle_beta   90.00
_cell.angle_gamma   90.00
#
_symmetry.space_group_name_H-M   'P 1'
#
loop_
_entity.id
_entity.type
_entity.pdbx_description
1 polymer ?
#
loop_
_entity_poly.entity_id
_entity_poly.type
_entity_poly.pdbx_seq_one_letter_code
_entity_poly.pdbx_strand_id
1 'polypeptide(L)'
;MYVILFYDIANRSLKERDNSRKIRKAVEKYLPRVQFSVFEGEIRPSDLRKLKADLEKVVDKELDSIVLYESTKLSYTNRNVIGVDKNEVLFS
;
A
#
# COMPACT_ATOMS: atom_id res chain seq x y z
N MET A 1 8.66 -1.38 -12.59
CA MET A 1 8.46 -2.63 -11.81
C MET A 1 7.06 -2.58 -11.24
N TYR A 2 6.43 -3.72 -10.96
CA TYR A 2 5.11 -3.75 -10.34
C TYR A 2 5.25 -4.07 -8.86
N VAL A 3 4.48 -3.40 -8.00
CA VAL A 3 4.50 -3.62 -6.56
C VAL A 3 3.09 -3.82 -6.05
N ILE A 4 2.89 -4.81 -5.18
CA ILE A 4 1.70 -4.96 -4.34
C ILE A 4 2.12 -4.73 -2.90
N LEU A 5 1.51 -3.75 -2.25
CA LEU A 5 1.75 -3.37 -0.86
C LEU A 5 0.54 -3.71 -0.02
N PHE A 6 0.75 -4.54 0.99
CA PHE A 6 -0.21 -4.85 2.06
C PHE A 6 0.21 -4.11 3.31
N TYR A 7 -0.75 -3.56 4.04
CA TYR A 7 -0.52 -3.00 5.35
C TYR A 7 -1.51 -3.55 6.38
N ASP A 8 -1.01 -3.87 7.56
CA ASP A 8 -1.79 -4.13 8.77
C ASP A 8 -1.33 -3.13 9.82
N ILE A 9 -2.17 -2.12 10.08
CA ILE A 9 -1.85 -1.00 10.97
C ILE A 9 -2.75 -1.12 12.20
N ALA A 10 -2.12 -1.03 13.38
CA ALA A 10 -2.83 -1.22 14.63
C ALA A 10 -4.01 -0.24 14.80
N ASN A 11 -5.10 -0.76 15.34
CA ASN A 11 -6.41 -0.13 15.24
C ASN A 11 -6.53 1.15 16.08
N ARG A 12 -7.51 1.99 15.70
CA ARG A 12 -7.87 3.29 16.31
C ARG A 12 -8.17 3.25 17.82
N SER A 13 -8.31 2.08 18.42
CA SER A 13 -8.51 1.95 19.88
C SER A 13 -7.32 2.54 20.66
N LEU A 14 -6.12 2.51 20.09
CA LEU A 14 -4.94 3.20 20.60
C LEU A 14 -4.84 4.59 19.91
N LYS A 15 -5.83 5.47 20.13
CA LYS A 15 -5.95 6.76 19.40
C LYS A 15 -4.67 7.61 19.36
N GLU A 16 -3.80 7.49 20.35
CA GLU A 16 -2.52 8.20 20.42
C GLU A 16 -1.47 7.70 19.41
N ARG A 17 -1.61 6.46 18.92
CA ARG A 17 -0.70 5.80 17.98
C ARG A 17 -1.29 5.60 16.58
N ASP A 18 -2.47 6.16 16.27
CA ASP A 18 -3.08 6.04 14.94
C ASP A 18 -2.28 6.81 13.88
N ASN A 19 -1.40 6.10 13.19
CA ASN A 19 -0.60 6.56 12.05
C ASN A 19 -1.18 6.13 10.69
N SER A 20 -2.34 5.44 10.68
CA SER A 20 -2.96 4.87 9.47
C SER A 20 -3.16 5.91 8.35
N ARG A 21 -3.58 7.13 8.70
CA ARG A 21 -3.75 8.22 7.73
C ARG A 21 -2.42 8.70 7.15
N LYS A 22 -1.35 8.73 7.96
CA LYS A 22 -0.02 9.17 7.54
C LYS A 22 0.58 8.14 6.58
N ILE A 23 0.51 6.86 6.95
CA ILE A 23 0.94 5.73 6.12
C ILE A 23 0.16 5.72 4.81
N ARG A 24 -1.17 5.79 4.86
CA ARG A 24 -2.01 5.85 3.66
C ARG A 24 -1.58 6.99 2.72
N LYS A 25 -1.45 8.21 3.24
CA LYS A 25 -1.02 9.37 2.44
C LYS A 25 0.41 9.23 1.90
N ALA A 26 1.28 8.51 2.60
CA ALA A 26 2.63 8.24 2.10
C ALA A 26 2.58 7.28 0.90
N VAL A 27 1.78 6.20 0.99
CA VAL A 27 1.65 5.21 -0.10
C VAL A 27 0.90 5.77 -1.30
N GLU A 28 -0.20 6.52 -1.09
CA GLU A 28 -1.04 7.09 -2.17
C GLU A 28 -0.29 8.06 -3.11
N LYS A 29 0.89 8.55 -2.72
CA LYS A 29 1.78 9.34 -3.60
C LYS A 29 2.44 8.50 -4.70
N TYR A 30 2.54 7.18 -4.49
CA TYR A 30 3.36 6.29 -5.32
C TYR A 30 2.57 5.12 -5.90
N LEU A 31 1.57 4.60 -5.18
CA LEU A 31 0.77 3.45 -5.60
C LEU A 31 -0.73 3.75 -5.41
N PRO A 32 -1.59 3.40 -6.38
CA PRO A 32 -3.02 3.55 -6.23
C PRO A 32 -3.56 2.54 -5.22
N ARG A 33 -4.61 2.96 -4.50
CA ARG A 33 -5.27 2.14 -3.48
C ARG A 33 -6.35 1.30 -4.12
N VAL A 34 -6.28 -0.02 -3.92
CA VAL A 34 -7.20 -0.97 -4.57
C VAL A 34 -8.14 -1.65 -3.58
N GLN A 35 -7.75 -1.74 -2.31
CA GLN A 35 -8.59 -2.19 -1.20
C GLN A 35 -8.33 -1.36 0.05
N PHE A 36 -9.00 -1.69 1.16
CA PHE A 36 -8.80 -0.96 2.41
C PHE A 36 -7.34 -1.01 2.88
N SER A 37 -6.68 -2.16 2.79
CA SER A 37 -5.30 -2.37 3.25
C SER A 37 -4.31 -2.71 2.14
N VAL A 38 -4.70 -2.53 0.87
CA VAL A 38 -3.91 -2.97 -0.29
C VAL A 38 -3.75 -1.84 -1.30
N PHE A 39 -2.52 -1.69 -1.79
CA PHE A 39 -2.14 -0.83 -2.90
C PHE A 39 -1.38 -1.66 -3.93
N GLU A 40 -1.60 -1.41 -5.22
CA GLU A 40 -0.86 -2.13 -6.26
C GLU A 40 -0.66 -1.24 -7.49
N GLY A 41 0.47 -1.36 -8.16
CA GLY A 41 0.71 -0.57 -9.37
C GLY A 41 2.14 -0.60 -9.86
N GLU A 42 2.34 0.04 -11.02
CA GLU A 42 3.68 0.27 -11.55
C GLU A 42 4.39 1.39 -10.80
N ILE A 43 5.65 1.16 -10.47
CA ILE A 43 6.51 2.12 -9.79
C ILE A 43 7.93 2.09 -10.38
N ARG A 44 8.63 3.22 -10.34
CA ARG A 44 10.05 3.28 -10.70
C ARG A 44 10.89 2.79 -9.52
N PRO A 45 12.02 2.10 -9.74
CA PRO A 45 12.91 1.68 -8.64
C PRO A 45 13.35 2.83 -7.73
N SER A 46 13.53 4.03 -8.27
CA SER A 46 13.84 5.24 -7.50
C SER A 46 12.72 5.66 -6.56
N ASP A 47 11.49 5.57 -7.01
CA ASP A 47 10.32 5.98 -6.24
C ASP A 47 9.94 4.92 -5.21
N LEU A 48 10.18 3.64 -5.51
CA LEU A 48 10.07 2.57 -4.51
C LEU A 48 11.05 2.77 -3.34
N ARG A 49 12.29 3.21 -3.62
CA ARG A 49 13.24 3.56 -2.55
C ARG A 49 12.73 4.71 -1.69
N LYS A 50 12.15 5.75 -2.30
CA LYS A 50 11.55 6.88 -1.56
C LYS A 50 10.35 6.43 -0.74
N LEU A 51 9.47 5.60 -1.29
CA LEU A 51 8.33 5.01 -0.60
C LEU A 51 8.77 4.27 0.67
N LYS A 52 9.77 3.37 0.56
CA LYS A 52 10.31 2.65 1.72
C LYS A 52 10.84 3.61 2.79
N ALA A 53 11.62 4.62 2.39
CA ALA A 53 12.16 5.63 3.31
C ALA A 53 11.07 6.51 3.95
N ASP A 54 9.99 6.81 3.24
CA ASP A 54 8.85 7.56 3.78
C ASP A 54 8.05 6.71 4.77
N LEU A 55 7.86 5.41 4.49
CA LEU A 55 7.17 4.47 5.37
C LEU A 55 7.93 4.24 6.68
N GLU A 56 9.26 4.08 6.62
CA GLU A 56 10.10 3.91 7.82
C GLU A 56 9.99 5.07 8.82
N LYS A 57 9.61 6.28 8.36
CA LYS A 57 9.43 7.47 9.21
C LYS A 57 8.06 7.51 9.90
N VAL A 58 7.07 6.80 9.38
CA VAL A 58 5.67 6.92 9.84
C VAL A 58 5.14 5.64 10.48
N VAL A 59 5.76 4.49 10.22
CA VAL A 59 5.35 3.18 10.75
C VAL A 59 5.75 3.03 12.22
N ASP A 60 4.86 2.47 13.03
CA ASP A 60 5.18 2.05 14.40
C ASP A 60 5.70 0.61 14.33
N LYS A 61 7.00 0.43 14.50
CA LYS A 61 7.67 -0.88 14.34
C LYS A 61 7.25 -1.92 15.40
N GLU A 62 6.59 -1.52 16.47
CA GLU A 62 6.09 -2.43 17.51
C GLU A 62 4.69 -2.94 17.22
N LEU A 63 3.92 -2.20 16.41
CA LEU A 63 2.47 -2.41 16.27
C LEU A 63 2.01 -2.67 14.84
N ASP A 64 2.80 -2.25 13.85
CA ASP A 64 2.41 -2.26 12.45
C ASP A 64 3.21 -3.26 11.63
N SER A 65 2.59 -3.75 10.56
CA SER A 65 3.22 -4.58 9.56
C SER A 65 2.94 -4.07 8.15
N ILE A 66 3.98 -3.98 7.32
CA ILE A 66 3.87 -3.62 5.91
C ILE A 66 4.65 -4.65 5.10
N VAL A 67 4.00 -5.26 4.12
CA VAL A 67 4.59 -6.26 3.23
C VAL A 67 4.54 -5.76 1.80
N LEU A 68 5.69 -5.80 1.11
CA LEU A 68 5.80 -5.40 -0.29
C LEU A 68 6.20 -6.62 -1.14
N TYR A 69 5.39 -6.93 -2.14
CA TYR A 69 5.73 -7.88 -3.19
C TYR A 69 6.19 -7.11 -4.42
N GLU A 70 7.44 -7.34 -4.83
CA GLU A 70 8.08 -6.67 -5.96
C GLU A 70 8.20 -7.63 -7.14
N SER A 71 7.69 -7.25 -8.31
CA SER A 71 7.83 -8.02 -9.54
C SER A 71 8.47 -7.19 -10.65
N THR A 72 9.46 -7.78 -11.32
CA THR A 72 10.12 -7.20 -12.50
C THR A 72 9.40 -7.56 -13.81
N LYS A 73 8.51 -8.55 -13.81
CA LYS A 73 7.73 -8.99 -14.97
C LYS A 73 6.23 -8.82 -14.70
N LEU A 74 5.55 -8.00 -15.50
CA LEU A 74 4.09 -7.81 -15.44
C LEU A 74 3.29 -9.10 -15.77
N SER A 75 3.93 -10.12 -16.35
CA SER A 75 3.28 -11.26 -17.01
C SER A 75 2.67 -12.32 -16.06
N TYR A 76 2.71 -12.15 -14.73
CA TYR A 76 2.39 -13.23 -13.78
C TYR A 76 1.35 -12.89 -12.72
N THR A 77 0.37 -12.06 -13.05
CA THR A 77 -0.74 -11.80 -12.11
C THR A 77 -2.06 -11.82 -12.84
N ASN A 78 -2.75 -12.96 -12.74
CA ASN A 78 -4.15 -13.04 -13.12
C ASN A 78 -4.98 -12.46 -11.96
N ARG A 79 -5.34 -11.18 -12.05
CA ARG A 79 -6.11 -10.49 -10.99
C ARG A 79 -7.58 -10.92 -11.07
N ASN A 80 -7.98 -11.80 -10.14
CA ASN A 80 -9.36 -12.23 -10.00
C ASN A 80 -9.97 -11.53 -8.78
N VAL A 81 -11.02 -10.74 -9.00
CA VAL A 81 -11.77 -10.10 -7.92
C VAL A 81 -13.08 -10.84 -7.71
N ILE A 82 -13.37 -11.19 -6.47
CA ILE A 82 -14.66 -11.73 -6.04
C ILE A 82 -15.35 -10.66 -5.19
N GLY A 83 -16.52 -10.20 -5.62
CA GLY A 83 -17.26 -9.10 -4.98
C GLY A 83 -16.99 -7.74 -5.63
N VAL A 84 -17.21 -6.66 -4.87
CA VAL A 84 -17.12 -5.29 -5.38
C VAL A 84 -15.66 -4.85 -5.55
N ASP A 85 -15.27 -4.54 -6.78
CA ASP A 85 -13.98 -3.92 -7.06
C ASP A 85 -14.05 -2.41 -6.79
N LYS A 86 -13.21 -1.92 -5.88
CA LYS A 86 -13.13 -0.50 -5.56
C LYS A 86 -12.31 0.29 -6.57
N ASN A 87 -11.56 -0.38 -7.44
CA ASN A 87 -10.82 0.29 -8.51
C ASN A 87 -11.76 0.88 -9.57
N GLU A 88 -12.89 0.24 -9.86
CA GLU A 88 -13.82 0.70 -10.92
C GLU A 88 -14.47 2.04 -10.57
N VAL A 89 -14.77 2.28 -9.29
CA VAL A 89 -15.46 3.50 -8.81
C VAL A 89 -14.58 4.76 -8.92
N LEU A 90 -13.27 4.62 -9.12
CA LEU A 90 -12.34 5.75 -9.29
C LEU A 90 -12.16 6.19 -10.74
N PHE A 91 -12.70 5.44 -11.72
CA PHE A 91 -12.60 5.73 -13.14
C PHE A 91 -13.96 5.82 -13.87
N SER A 92 -15.07 5.83 -13.12
CA SER A 92 -16.44 6.07 -13.62
C SER A 92 -16.90 7.50 -13.38
#